data_AF-A0AAJ1JVP4-F1
#
_entry.id   AF-A0AAJ1JVP4-F1
#
_cell.length_a   1.000
_cell.length_b   1.000
_cell.length_c   1.000
_cell.angle_alpha   90.00
_cell.angle_beta   90.00
_cell.angle_gamma   90.00
#
_symmetry.space_group_name_H-M   'P 1'
#
loop_
_entity.id
_entity.type
_entity.pdbx_description
1 polymer ?
#
loop_
_entity_poly.entity_id
_entity_poly.type
_entity_poly.pdbx_seq_one_letter_code
_entity_poly.pdbx_strand_id
1 'polypeptide(L)'
;MSDITLTNGENLEISINWLTLKLLSDYGLEKLNKKMKSENNQMEVASILIYSILRSNGKKISHEEALSLISVDDDSIFKIFNIFSDKMKAFKKKQEGRIELQKNMK
;
A
#
# COMPACT_ATOMS: atom_id res chain seq x y z
N MET A 1 15.54 -8.90 3.58
CA MET A 1 15.06 -8.85 2.18
C MET A 1 14.21 -7.60 2.06
N SER A 2 14.50 -6.73 1.10
CA SER A 2 13.69 -5.55 0.79
C SER A 2 12.57 -5.91 -0.16
N ASP A 3 11.41 -5.26 -0.02
CA ASP A 3 10.27 -5.47 -0.92
C ASP A 3 10.49 -4.72 -2.23
N ILE A 4 10.95 -3.47 -2.14
CA ILE A 4 11.27 -2.61 -3.29
C ILE A 4 12.55 -1.79 -3.04
N THR A 5 13.17 -1.35 -4.13
CA THR A 5 14.31 -0.41 -4.12
C THR A 5 13.89 0.86 -4.85
N LEU A 6 14.05 2.01 -4.19
CA LEU A 6 13.69 3.33 -4.73
C LEU A 6 14.77 3.84 -5.70
N THR A 7 14.44 4.85 -6.51
CA THR A 7 15.39 5.45 -7.48
C THR A 7 16.62 6.06 -6.82
N ASN A 8 16.53 6.44 -5.53
CA ASN A 8 17.64 6.95 -4.74
C ASN A 8 18.50 5.84 -4.07
N GLY A 9 18.24 4.57 -4.39
CA GLY A 9 18.97 3.41 -3.86
C GLY A 9 18.48 2.91 -2.49
N GLU A 10 17.49 3.56 -1.88
CA GLU A 10 16.93 3.10 -0.61
C GLU A 10 16.11 1.82 -0.77
N ASN A 11 16.23 0.94 0.21
CA ASN A 11 15.46 -0.28 0.30
C ASN A 11 14.26 -0.09 1.22
N LEU A 12 13.06 -0.36 0.71
CA LEU A 12 11.82 -0.18 1.44
C LEU A 12 11.17 -1.52 1.76
N GLU A 13 10.71 -1.66 3.01
CA GLU A 13 9.80 -2.72 3.40
C GLU A 13 8.37 -2.17 3.41
N ILE A 14 7.47 -2.83 2.69
CA ILE A 14 6.07 -2.48 2.65
C ILE A 14 5.42 -3.03 3.93
N SER A 15 4.91 -2.15 4.78
CA SER A 15 4.19 -2.54 6.00
C SER A 15 2.77 -1.95 6.03
N ILE A 16 1.85 -2.70 6.63
CA ILE A 16 0.47 -2.25 6.82
C ILE A 16 0.32 -1.83 8.28
N ASN A 17 0.33 -0.52 8.48
CA ASN A 17 0.13 0.09 9.78
C ASN A 17 -1.09 1.02 9.76
N TRP A 18 -1.43 1.60 10.91
CA TRP A 18 -2.61 2.44 11.06
C TRP A 18 -2.58 3.67 10.14
N LEU A 19 -1.40 4.26 9.92
CA LEU A 19 -1.25 5.38 9.00
C LEU A 19 -1.51 4.97 7.55
N THR A 20 -1.02 3.79 7.13
CA THR A 20 -1.35 3.21 5.82
C THR A 20 -2.87 3.10 5.63
N LEU A 21 -3.58 2.53 6.62
CA LEU A 21 -5.03 2.35 6.54
C LEU A 21 -5.79 3.68 6.53
N LYS A 22 -5.37 4.63 7.37
CA LYS A 22 -5.96 5.97 7.44
C LYS A 22 -5.83 6.69 6.09
N LEU A 23 -4.62 6.74 5.53
CA LEU A 23 -4.37 7.42 4.26
C LEU A 23 -5.24 6.81 3.17
N LEU A 24 -5.26 5.48 3.03
CA LEU A 24 -6.12 4.83 2.04
C LEU A 24 -7.62 5.06 2.29
N SER A 25 -8.05 5.15 3.55
CA SER A 25 -9.44 5.47 3.91
C SER A 25 -9.82 6.89 3.54
N ASP A 26 -8.94 7.87 3.75
CA ASP A 26 -9.16 9.28 3.40
C ASP A 26 -9.36 9.46 1.89
N TYR A 27 -8.72 8.62 1.06
CA TYR A 27 -8.95 8.53 -0.39
C TYR A 27 -10.17 7.68 -0.80
N GLY A 28 -10.81 7.00 0.15
CA GLY A 28 -11.98 6.14 -0.06
C GLY A 28 -11.61 4.74 -0.53
N LEU A 29 -11.29 3.84 0.41
CA LEU A 29 -10.93 2.43 0.16
C LEU A 29 -11.87 1.69 -0.82
N GLU A 30 -13.19 1.89 -0.71
CA GLU A 30 -14.15 1.27 -1.64
C GLU A 30 -14.05 1.82 -3.07
N LYS A 31 -13.78 3.13 -3.20
CA LYS A 31 -13.57 3.78 -4.50
C LYS A 31 -12.26 3.30 -5.11
N LEU A 32 -11.20 3.18 -4.31
CA LEU A 32 -9.91 2.64 -4.74
C LEU A 32 -10.03 1.19 -5.23
N ASN A 33 -10.80 0.36 -4.54
CA ASN A 33 -10.99 -1.04 -4.91
C ASN A 33 -11.80 -1.21 -6.21
N LYS A 34 -12.76 -0.32 -6.47
CA LYS A 34 -13.46 -0.24 -7.77
C LYS A 34 -12.57 0.32 -8.88
N LYS A 35 -11.78 1.36 -8.59
CA LYS A 35 -10.85 2.01 -9.53
C LYS A 35 -9.71 1.09 -9.96
N MET A 36 -9.14 0.26 -9.06
CA MET A 36 -8.09 -0.71 -9.45
C MET A 36 -8.51 -1.68 -10.57
N LYS A 37 -9.81 -1.98 -10.67
CA LYS A 37 -10.34 -2.88 -11.71
C LYS A 37 -10.46 -2.23 -13.09
N SER A 38 -10.23 -0.92 -13.20
CA SER A 38 -10.29 -0.15 -14.44
C SER A 38 -8.87 0.29 -14.79
N GLU A 39 -8.37 -0.11 -15.97
CA GLU A 39 -7.03 0.23 -16.46
C GLU A 39 -6.77 1.75 -16.42
N ASN A 40 -7.77 2.56 -16.80
CA ASN A 40 -7.68 4.03 -16.78
C ASN A 40 -7.49 4.66 -15.39
N ASN A 41 -7.67 3.93 -14.30
CA ASN A 41 -7.50 4.45 -12.93
C ASN A 41 -6.32 3.80 -12.17
N GLN A 42 -5.56 2.91 -12.80
CA GLN A 42 -4.45 2.21 -12.14
C GLN A 42 -3.36 3.17 -11.67
N MET A 43 -3.03 4.18 -12.48
CA MET A 43 -1.99 5.17 -12.19
C MET A 43 -2.38 6.10 -11.02
N GLU A 44 -3.65 6.51 -10.94
CA GLU A 44 -4.16 7.30 -9.80
C GLU A 44 -4.07 6.49 -8.51
N VAL A 45 -4.50 5.22 -8.55
CA VAL A 45 -4.41 4.35 -7.37
C VAL A 45 -2.95 4.06 -7.01
N ALA A 46 -2.07 3.89 -8.00
CA ALA A 46 -0.64 3.68 -7.79
C ALA A 46 -0.03 4.85 -7.03
N SER A 47 -0.35 6.07 -7.47
CA SER A 47 0.17 7.30 -6.87
C SER A 47 -0.19 7.42 -5.38
N ILE A 48 -1.44 7.13 -5.04
CA ILE A 48 -1.95 7.13 -3.67
C ILE A 48 -1.27 6.05 -2.84
N LEU A 49 -1.09 4.86 -3.41
CA LEU A 49 -0.48 3.73 -2.73
C LEU A 49 1.01 3.99 -2.42
N ILE A 50 1.77 4.45 -3.42
CA ILE A 50 3.19 4.81 -3.29
C ILE A 50 3.38 5.85 -2.19
N TYR A 51 2.61 6.94 -2.27
CA TYR A 51 2.63 7.98 -1.25
C TYR A 51 2.30 7.42 0.14
N SER A 52 1.25 6.60 0.26
CA SER A 52 0.84 6.02 1.53
C SER A 52 1.91 5.11 2.15
N ILE A 53 2.57 4.29 1.33
CA ILE A 53 3.64 3.37 1.76
C ILE A 53 4.88 4.15 2.23
N LEU A 54 5.29 5.20 1.50
CA LEU A 54 6.47 5.98 1.87
C LEU A 54 6.21 6.77 3.17
N ARG A 55 5.03 7.39 3.29
CA ARG A 55 4.62 8.11 4.51
C ARG A 55 4.49 7.18 5.71
N SER A 56 3.95 5.98 5.51
CA SER A 56 3.79 5.01 6.59
C SER A 56 5.12 4.42 7.06
N ASN A 57 6.17 4.49 6.24
CA ASN A 57 7.56 4.20 6.59
C ASN A 57 8.31 5.39 7.23
N GLY A 58 7.59 6.46 7.62
CA GLY A 58 8.17 7.58 8.35
C GLY A 58 8.85 8.64 7.47
N LYS A 59 8.85 8.49 6.14
CA LYS A 59 9.33 9.54 5.23
C LYS A 59 8.38 10.74 5.29
N LYS A 60 8.91 11.92 5.55
CA LYS A 60 8.16 13.19 5.48
C LYS A 60 8.35 13.78 4.10
N ILE A 61 7.55 13.31 3.15
CA ILE A 61 7.62 13.72 1.73
C ILE A 61 6.26 14.18 1.22
N SER A 62 6.29 15.01 0.19
CA SER A 62 5.13 15.42 -0.59
C SER A 62 4.65 14.28 -1.50
N HIS A 63 3.49 14.48 -2.13
CA HIS A 63 2.98 13.51 -3.11
C HIS A 63 3.87 13.45 -4.34
N GLU A 64 4.33 14.58 -4.87
CA GLU A 64 5.22 14.66 -6.04
C GLU A 64 6.58 14.01 -5.78
N GLU A 65 7.16 14.27 -4.60
CA GLU A 65 8.41 13.64 -4.17
C GLU A 65 8.26 12.12 -4.10
N ALA A 66 7.13 11.62 -3.61
CA ALA A 66 6.84 10.19 -3.55
C ALA A 66 6.85 9.54 -4.94
N LEU A 67 6.28 10.20 -5.95
CA LEU A 67 6.24 9.69 -7.33
C LEU A 67 7.62 9.71 -7.98
N SER A 68 8.44 10.74 -7.68
CA SER A 68 9.81 10.83 -8.20
C SER A 68 10.76 9.73 -7.70
N LEU A 69 10.41 9.09 -6.58
CA LEU A 69 11.20 8.02 -5.95
C LEU A 69 10.93 6.64 -6.53
N ILE A 70 9.92 6.50 -7.41
CA ILE A 70 9.57 5.26 -8.08
C ILE A 70 9.99 5.37 -9.54
N SER A 71 10.65 4.34 -10.05
CA SER A 71 11.03 4.26 -11.45
C SER A 71 9.79 4.09 -12.33
N VAL A 72 9.83 4.71 -13.52
CA VAL A 72 8.69 4.75 -14.46
C VAL A 72 8.53 3.42 -15.22
N ASP A 73 9.37 2.40 -14.96
CA ASP A 73 9.14 1.08 -15.52
C ASP A 73 7.84 0.47 -14.96
N ASP A 74 6.97 0.04 -15.86
CA ASP A 74 5.65 -0.51 -15.52
C ASP A 74 5.76 -1.67 -14.51
N ASP A 75 6.83 -2.46 -14.59
CA ASP A 75 7.12 -3.59 -13.71
C ASP A 75 7.22 -3.20 -12.22
N SER A 76 7.81 -2.04 -11.91
CA SER A 76 8.00 -1.57 -10.54
C SER A 76 6.68 -1.23 -9.86
N ILE A 77 5.75 -0.60 -10.58
CA ILE A 77 4.42 -0.28 -10.07
C ILE A 77 3.62 -1.56 -9.81
N PHE A 78 3.60 -2.49 -10.77
CA PHE A 78 2.92 -3.78 -10.61
C PHE A 78 3.49 -4.57 -9.43
N LYS A 79 4.81 -4.55 -9.24
CA LYS A 79 5.47 -5.20 -8.11
C LYS A 79 5.01 -4.62 -6.76
N ILE A 80 4.95 -3.29 -6.63
CA ILE A 80 4.46 -2.62 -5.42
C ILE A 80 3.02 -3.06 -5.11
N PHE A 81 2.16 -3.08 -6.12
CA PHE A 81 0.77 -3.51 -5.96
C PHE A 81 0.64 -4.95 -5.49
N ASN A 82 1.36 -5.88 -6.13
CA ASN A 82 1.29 -7.30 -5.80
C ASN A 82 1.74 -7.55 -4.36
N ILE A 83 2.89 -6.98 -3.97
CA ILE A 83 3.40 -7.11 -2.59
C ILE A 83 2.42 -6.50 -1.59
N PHE A 84 1.91 -5.30 -1.88
CA PHE A 84 0.94 -4.65 -0.99
C PHE A 84 -0.36 -5.46 -0.85
N SER A 85 -0.89 -5.97 -1.96
CA SER A 85 -2.11 -6.79 -1.99
C SER A 85 -1.96 -8.04 -1.13
N ASP A 86 -0.83 -8.73 -1.24
CA ASP A 86 -0.59 -9.95 -0.46
C ASP A 86 -0.41 -9.66 1.02
N LYS A 87 0.28 -8.57 1.38
CA LYS A 87 0.36 -8.12 2.78
C LYS A 87 -1.01 -7.72 3.31
N MET A 88 -1.88 -7.11 2.50
CA MET A 88 -3.24 -6.73 2.91
C MET A 88 -4.13 -7.95 3.13
N LYS A 89 -4.03 -8.97 2.27
CA LYS A 89 -4.72 -10.26 2.48
C LYS A 89 -4.26 -10.93 3.77
N ALA A 90 -2.94 -10.98 4.00
CA ALA A 90 -2.37 -11.55 5.23
C ALA A 90 -2.83 -10.79 6.48
N PHE A 91 -2.88 -9.45 6.41
CA PHE A 91 -3.40 -8.60 7.48
C PHE A 91 -4.88 -8.89 7.79
N LYS A 92 -5.74 -8.95 6.77
CA LYS A 92 -7.18 -9.25 6.93
C LYS A 92 -7.40 -10.63 7.56
N LYS A 93 -6.71 -11.66 7.06
CA LYS A 93 -6.79 -13.02 7.62
C LYS A 93 -6.39 -13.05 9.10
N LYS A 94 -5.36 -12.29 9.49
CA LYS A 94 -4.96 -12.15 10.90
C LYS A 94 -6.00 -11.43 11.74
N GLN A 95 -6.68 -10.41 11.19
CA GLN A 95 -7.78 -9.73 11.89
C GLN A 95 -8.98 -10.66 12.11
N GLU A 96 -9.40 -11.39 11.08
CA GLU A 96 -10.53 -12.33 11.14
C GLU A 96 -10.30 -13.41 12.20
N GLY A 97 -9.12 -14.04 12.21
CA GLY A 97 -8.78 -15.06 13.22
C GLY A 97 -8.76 -14.50 14.65
N ARG A 98 -8.33 -13.24 14.85
CA ARG A 98 -8.41 -12.59 16.17
C ARG A 98 -9.85 -12.36 16.61
N ILE A 99 -10.72 -11.95 15.70
CA ILE A 99 -12.15 -11.72 15.98
C ILE A 99 -12.82 -13.06 16.33
N GLU A 100 -12.52 -14.13 15.62
CA GLU A 100 -13.05 -15.47 15.89
C GLU A 100 -12.62 -16.00 17.26
N LEU A 101 -11.33 -15.88 17.60
CA LEU A 101 -10.83 -16.25 18.92
C LEU A 101 -11.50 -15.45 20.04
N GLN A 102 -11.71 -14.15 19.85
CA GLN A 102 -12.39 -13.30 20.83
C GLN A 102 -13.88 -13.65 21.00
N LYS A 103 -14.54 -14.13 19.95
CA LYS A 103 -15.93 -14.61 20.03
C LYS A 103 -16.03 -15.92 20.80
N ASN A 104 -15.08 -16.83 20.60
CA ASN A 104 -15.06 -18.15 21.28
C ASN A 104 -14.63 -18.07 22.76
N MET A 105 -14.14 -16.92 23.21
CA MET A 105 -13.80 -16.64 24.61
C MET A 105 -14.94 -15.98 25.41
N LYS A 106 -16.06 -15.65 24.77
CA LYS A 106 -17.27 -15.11 25.41
C LYS A 106 -18.33 -16.20 25.53
#